data_AF-A0A662Q156-F1
#
_entry.id   AF-A0A662Q156-F1
#
_cell.length_a   1.000
_cell.length_b   1.000
_cell.length_c   1.000
_cell.angle_alpha   90.00
_cell.angle_beta   90.00
_cell.angle_gamma   90.00
#
_symmetry.space_group_name_H-M   'P 1'
#
loop_
_entity.id
_entity.type
_entity.pdbx_description
1 polymer ?
#
loop_
_entity_poly.entity_id
_entity_poly.type
_entity_poly.pdbx_seq_one_letter_code
_entity_poly.pdbx_strand_id
1 'polypeptide(L)'
;GETIAIVNAEHAIVSGSKVKTFADYLQSRQRGIKEQGPYYPKRPDRLLKRTVRGMLPYKRQRGRDALSRLKVYVGVPEEFKGEKMSELDDASMMRLSTSKYIELGELCRKLGGRF
;
A
#
# COMPACT_ATOMS: atom_id res chain seq x y z
N GLY A 1 -21.88 1.15 -3.80
CA GLY A 1 -20.48 1.13 -3.34
C GLY A 1 -19.61 0.95 -4.56
N GLU A 2 -18.56 1.75 -4.68
CA GLU A 2 -17.79 1.87 -5.91
C GLU A 2 -16.67 0.83 -6.02
N THR A 3 -16.27 0.52 -7.25
CA THR A 3 -15.12 -0.34 -7.57
C THR A 3 -13.95 0.57 -7.90
N ILE A 4 -12.87 0.45 -7.13
CA ILE A 4 -11.69 1.32 -7.27
C ILE A 4 -10.48 0.47 -7.61
N ALA A 5 -9.79 0.84 -8.69
CA ALA A 5 -8.51 0.27 -9.08
C ALA A 5 -7.40 1.30 -8.81
N ILE A 6 -6.45 0.95 -7.95
CA ILE A 6 -5.24 1.74 -7.71
C ILE A 6 -4.12 1.15 -8.55
N VAL A 7 -3.55 1.96 -9.45
CA VAL A 7 -2.38 1.62 -10.27
C VAL A 7 -1.13 2.32 -9.72
N ASN A 8 0.06 1.89 -10.15
CA ASN A 8 1.34 2.48 -9.70
C ASN A 8 1.54 2.45 -8.17
N ALA A 9 1.13 1.36 -7.51
CA ALA A 9 1.24 1.25 -6.05
C ALA A 9 2.69 1.33 -5.52
N GLU A 10 3.69 1.07 -6.35
CA GLU A 10 5.11 1.23 -6.02
C GLU A 10 5.53 2.69 -5.83
N HIS A 11 4.86 3.63 -6.49
CA HIS A 11 5.15 5.07 -6.40
C HIS A 11 4.37 5.76 -5.27
N ALA A 12 3.53 5.02 -4.53
CA ALA A 12 2.88 5.56 -3.36
C ALA A 12 3.92 6.04 -2.34
N ILE A 13 3.74 7.23 -1.79
CA ILE A 13 4.67 7.84 -0.85
C ILE A 13 4.22 7.63 0.59
N VAL A 14 5.18 7.38 1.48
CA VAL A 14 4.99 7.39 2.92
C VAL A 14 5.85 8.49 3.51
N SER A 15 5.22 9.36 4.29
CA SER A 15 5.92 10.46 4.95
C SER A 15 6.79 9.97 6.10
N GLY A 16 7.91 10.66 6.32
CA GLY A 16 8.82 10.37 7.42
C GLY A 16 10.25 10.00 7.00
N SER A 17 11.10 9.77 8.00
CA SER A 17 12.50 9.40 7.76
C SER A 17 12.60 7.97 7.22
N LYS A 18 13.33 7.80 6.11
CA LYS A 18 13.54 6.49 5.45
C LYS A 18 13.97 5.39 6.43
N VAL A 19 14.87 5.72 7.36
CA VAL A 19 15.42 4.76 8.34
C VAL A 19 14.37 4.34 9.36
N LYS A 20 13.63 5.31 9.92
CA LYS A 20 12.61 5.05 10.94
C LYS A 20 11.45 4.25 10.35
N THR A 21 10.91 4.70 9.23
CA THR A 21 9.82 4.02 8.54
C THR A 21 10.20 2.57 8.21
N PHE A 22 11.40 2.35 7.67
CA PHE A 22 11.87 0.99 7.40
C PHE A 22 11.97 0.13 8.67
N ALA A 23 12.53 0.66 9.75
CA ALA A 23 12.63 -0.04 11.04
C ALA A 23 11.25 -0.42 11.60
N ASP A 24 10.27 0.47 11.52
CA ASP A 24 8.89 0.22 11.98
C ASP A 24 8.23 -0.93 11.21
N TYR A 25 8.38 -0.95 9.87
CA TYR A 25 7.86 -2.04 9.04
C TYR A 25 8.60 -3.35 9.29
N LEU A 26 9.91 -3.31 9.50
CA LEU A 26 10.72 -4.49 9.81
C LEU A 26 10.31 -5.09 11.16
N GLN A 27 10.17 -4.25 12.19
CA GLN A 27 9.73 -4.66 13.52
C GLN A 27 8.33 -5.28 13.47
N SER A 28 7.39 -4.63 12.77
CA SER A 28 6.01 -5.11 12.61
C SER A 28 5.96 -6.50 11.95
N ARG A 29 6.89 -6.79 11.04
CA ARG A 29 7.04 -8.09 10.41
C ARG A 29 7.69 -9.12 11.34
N GLN A 30 8.74 -8.74 12.06
CA GLN A 30 9.46 -9.64 12.98
C GLN A 30 8.63 -10.05 14.19
N ARG A 31 7.61 -9.28 14.56
CA ARG A 31 6.65 -9.66 15.63
C ARG A 31 5.86 -10.94 15.31
N GLY A 32 5.75 -11.35 14.04
CA GLY A 32 5.03 -12.56 13.66
C GLY A 32 5.94 -13.78 13.59
N ILE A 33 5.43 -14.93 14.03
CA ILE A 33 6.05 -16.24 13.78
C ILE A 33 5.71 -16.65 12.32
N LYS A 34 6.60 -17.40 11.66
CA LYS A 34 6.40 -17.87 10.27
C LYS A 34 5.07 -18.59 10.06
N GLU A 35 4.60 -19.33 11.07
CA GLU A 35 3.41 -20.19 10.99
C GLU A 35 2.15 -19.54 11.58
N GLN A 36 2.30 -18.73 12.63
CA GLN A 36 1.20 -18.00 13.26
C GLN A 36 1.64 -16.59 13.63
N GLY A 37 1.13 -15.61 12.90
CA GLY A 37 1.45 -14.21 13.16
C GLY A 37 0.82 -13.27 12.14
N PRO A 38 0.87 -11.96 12.39
CA PRO A 38 0.41 -10.97 11.44
C PRO A 38 1.22 -11.07 10.14
N TYR A 39 0.61 -11.61 9.08
CA TYR A 39 1.26 -11.74 7.77
C TYR A 39 1.52 -10.37 7.13
N TYR A 40 2.76 -9.91 7.16
CA TYR A 40 3.19 -8.68 6.47
C TYR A 40 3.68 -9.03 5.05
N PRO A 41 2.94 -8.64 4.00
CA PRO A 41 3.37 -8.86 2.63
C PRO A 41 4.55 -7.96 2.27
N LYS A 42 5.37 -8.42 1.32
CA LYS A 42 6.55 -7.69 0.83
C LYS A 42 6.30 -6.93 -0.47
N ARG A 43 5.21 -7.20 -1.17
CA ARG A 43 4.88 -6.52 -2.43
C ARG A 43 4.10 -5.23 -2.14
N PRO A 44 4.33 -4.15 -2.90
CA PRO A 44 3.68 -2.86 -2.67
C PRO A 44 2.16 -2.95 -2.84
N ASP A 45 1.67 -3.71 -3.84
CA ASP A 45 0.24 -3.92 -4.06
C ASP A 45 -0.48 -4.50 -2.83
N ARG A 46 0.08 -5.57 -2.26
CA ARG A 46 -0.48 -6.24 -1.08
C ARG A 46 -0.30 -5.42 0.18
N LEU A 47 0.79 -4.65 0.29
CA LEU A 47 1.05 -3.80 1.44
C LEU A 47 0.01 -2.69 1.51
N LEU A 48 -0.23 -1.99 0.40
CA LEU A 48 -1.26 -0.97 0.29
C LEU A 48 -2.65 -1.54 0.59
N LYS A 49 -2.99 -2.70 0.00
CA LYS A 49 -4.26 -3.40 0.26
C LYS A 49 -4.41 -3.81 1.73
N ARG A 50 -3.33 -4.19 2.41
CA ARG A 50 -3.32 -4.49 3.85
C ARG A 50 -3.57 -3.22 4.68
N THR A 51 -3.00 -2.10 4.29
CA THR A 51 -3.23 -0.80 4.96
C THR A 51 -4.69 -0.39 4.84
N VAL A 52 -5.27 -0.43 3.63
CA VAL A 52 -6.70 -0.12 3.41
C VAL A 52 -7.61 -1.09 4.18
N ARG A 53 -7.26 -2.38 4.23
CA ARG A 53 -7.98 -3.36 5.07
C ARG A 53 -8.01 -2.94 6.54
N GLY A 54 -6.95 -2.34 7.07
CA GLY A 54 -6.88 -1.86 8.45
C GLY A 54 -7.82 -0.68 8.74
N MET A 55 -8.21 0.08 7.71
CA MET A 55 -9.15 1.21 7.82
C MET A 55 -10.62 0.78 7.71
N LEU A 56 -10.89 -0.49 7.35
CA LEU A 56 -12.23 -1.01 7.13
C LEU A 56 -12.61 -2.05 8.20
N PRO A 57 -13.91 -2.23 8.50
CA PRO A 57 -14.40 -3.31 9.35
C PRO A 57 -14.35 -4.67 8.61
N TYR A 58 -13.17 -5.12 8.21
CA TYR A 58 -12.94 -6.26 7.31
C TYR A 58 -13.38 -7.62 7.87
N LYS A 59 -13.67 -7.71 9.17
CA LYS A 59 -14.24 -8.92 9.79
C LYS A 59 -15.74 -9.08 9.48
N ARG A 60 -16.44 -7.98 9.17
CA ARG A 60 -17.86 -8.00 8.79
C ARG A 60 -18.00 -8.18 7.29
N GLN A 61 -19.13 -8.73 6.85
CA GLN A 61 -19.42 -8.98 5.43
C GLN A 61 -19.30 -7.70 4.58
N ARG A 62 -19.93 -6.60 5.03
CA ARG A 62 -19.83 -5.29 4.36
C ARG A 62 -18.39 -4.82 4.13
N GLY A 63 -17.49 -5.05 5.09
CA GLY A 63 -16.08 -4.69 4.97
C GLY A 63 -15.31 -5.60 4.01
N ARG A 64 -15.64 -6.90 3.99
CA ARG A 64 -15.10 -7.85 3.00
C ARG A 64 -15.52 -7.48 1.59
N ASP A 65 -16.78 -7.11 1.40
CA ASP A 65 -17.31 -6.70 0.09
C ASP A 65 -16.66 -5.39 -0.39
N ALA A 66 -16.42 -4.44 0.52
CA ALA A 66 -15.65 -3.23 0.19
C ALA A 66 -14.19 -3.56 -0.20
N LEU A 67 -13.52 -4.44 0.52
CA LEU A 67 -12.14 -4.84 0.22
C LEU A 67 -12.02 -5.66 -1.08
N SER A 68 -13.06 -6.43 -1.40
CA SER A 68 -13.18 -7.20 -2.66
C SER A 68 -13.22 -6.26 -3.87
N ARG A 69 -13.96 -5.15 -3.76
CA ARG A 69 -14.07 -4.11 -4.80
C ARG A 69 -12.79 -3.31 -5.02
N LEU A 70 -11.83 -3.37 -4.09
CA LEU A 70 -10.54 -2.69 -4.22
C LEU A 70 -9.53 -3.59 -4.96
N LYS A 71 -9.10 -3.14 -6.14
CA LYS A 71 -7.99 -3.74 -6.89
C LYS A 71 -6.77 -2.84 -6.78
N VAL A 72 -5.59 -3.43 -6.57
CA VAL A 72 -4.33 -2.69 -6.44
C VAL A 72 -3.30 -3.37 -7.32
N TYR A 73 -2.63 -2.60 -8.16
CA TYR A 73 -1.67 -3.08 -9.14
C TYR A 73 -0.30 -2.42 -8.93
N VAL A 74 0.74 -3.19 -9.26
CA VAL A 74 2.10 -2.66 -9.43
C VAL A 74 2.26 -2.32 -10.91
N GLY A 75 2.71 -1.11 -11.19
CA GLY A 75 2.69 -0.52 -12.52
C GLY A 75 1.28 -0.28 -13.03
N VAL A 76 1.20 -0.01 -14.34
CA VAL A 76 -0.05 0.17 -15.08
C VAL A 76 -0.27 -1.09 -15.93
N PRO A 77 -1.32 -1.89 -15.65
CA PRO A 77 -1.70 -2.98 -16.53
C PRO A 77 -2.09 -2.45 -17.92
N GLU A 78 -1.85 -3.21 -18.98
CA GLU A 78 -2.17 -2.77 -20.35
C GLU A 78 -3.66 -2.45 -20.54
N GLU A 79 -4.53 -3.11 -19.77
CA GLU A 79 -5.97 -2.87 -19.75
C GLU A 79 -6.34 -1.43 -19.33
N PHE A 80 -5.49 -0.77 -18.54
CA PHE A 80 -5.71 0.60 -18.06
C PHE A 80 -4.85 1.63 -18.79
N LYS A 81 -4.08 1.19 -19.81
CA LYS A 81 -3.13 2.01 -20.54
C LYS A 81 -3.87 2.87 -21.57
N GLY A 82 -4.49 3.96 -21.08
CA GLY A 82 -5.31 4.88 -21.88
C GLY A 82 -6.59 5.34 -21.19
N GLU A 83 -6.92 4.77 -20.03
CA GLU A 83 -8.03 5.29 -19.22
C GLU A 83 -7.63 6.57 -18.49
N LYS A 84 -8.62 7.43 -18.21
CA LYS A 84 -8.42 8.64 -17.41
C LYS A 84 -8.07 8.23 -15.98
N MET A 85 -6.80 8.42 -15.62
CA MET A 85 -6.36 8.25 -14.23
C MET A 85 -6.78 9.49 -13.45
N SER A 86 -7.56 9.27 -12.40
CA SER A 86 -7.91 10.33 -11.46
C SER A 86 -6.81 10.43 -10.40
N GLU A 87 -6.15 11.57 -10.34
CA GLU A 87 -5.31 11.93 -9.20
C GLU A 87 -6.21 12.43 -8.05
N LEU A 88 -5.84 12.10 -6.82
CA LEU A 88 -6.54 12.57 -5.63
C LEU A 88 -5.78 13.77 -5.07
N ASP A 89 -6.32 14.98 -5.27
CA ASP A 89 -5.72 16.23 -4.78
C ASP A 89 -5.46 16.21 -3.25
N ASP A 90 -6.35 15.54 -2.51
CA ASP A 90 -6.23 15.37 -1.06
C ASP A 90 -5.03 14.51 -0.63
N ALA A 91 -4.59 13.58 -1.48
CA ALA A 91 -3.46 12.70 -1.24
C ALA A 91 -2.17 13.18 -1.91
N SER A 92 -2.14 14.41 -2.41
CA SER A 92 -1.00 14.96 -3.13
C SER A 92 0.21 15.21 -2.24
N MET A 93 1.40 15.04 -2.83
CA MET A 93 2.68 15.31 -2.19
C MET A 93 2.80 16.77 -1.71
N MET A 94 2.08 17.70 -2.35
CA MET A 94 2.12 19.12 -2.01
C MET A 94 1.62 19.44 -0.60
N ARG A 95 0.80 18.56 0.02
CA ARG A 95 0.36 18.72 1.41
C ARG A 95 1.42 18.35 2.43
N LEU A 96 2.51 17.70 2.02
CA LEU A 96 3.57 17.30 2.93
C LEU A 96 4.41 18.52 3.33
N SER A 97 4.29 18.91 4.60
CA SER A 97 5.13 19.95 5.21
C SER A 97 6.59 19.49 5.40
N THR A 98 6.89 18.21 5.19
CA THR A 98 8.22 17.61 5.41
C THR A 98 8.75 17.02 4.11
N SER A 99 9.95 17.43 3.68
CA SER A 99 10.61 16.94 2.45
C SER A 99 11.11 15.49 2.53
N LYS A 100 10.97 14.83 3.68
CA LYS A 100 11.40 13.44 3.92
C LYS A 100 10.24 12.49 3.66
N TYR A 101 10.38 11.69 2.62
CA TYR A 101 9.46 10.63 2.24
C TYR A 101 10.23 9.40 1.78
N ILE A 102 9.52 8.28 1.72
CA ILE A 102 9.99 7.04 1.10
C ILE A 102 8.91 6.51 0.17
N GLU A 103 9.31 6.04 -1.00
CA GLU A 103 8.41 5.34 -1.91
C GLU A 103 8.12 3.93 -1.40
N LEU A 104 6.89 3.47 -1.60
CA LEU A 104 6.46 2.13 -1.21
C LEU A 104 7.29 1.06 -1.91
N GLY A 105 7.69 1.31 -3.16
CA GLY A 105 8.55 0.44 -3.94
C GLY A 105 9.94 0.30 -3.33
N GLU A 106 10.58 1.40 -2.95
CA GLU A 106 11.90 1.41 -2.27
C GLU A 106 11.82 0.67 -0.93
N LEU A 107 10.78 0.94 -0.14
CA LEU A 107 10.49 0.26 1.12
C LEU A 107 10.34 -1.26 0.92
N CYS A 108 9.52 -1.66 -0.05
CA CYS A 108 9.25 -3.06 -0.36
C CYS A 108 10.50 -3.81 -0.84
N ARG A 109 11.31 -3.20 -1.72
CA ARG A 109 12.59 -3.76 -2.16
C ARG A 109 13.54 -3.99 -0.98
N LYS A 110 13.67 -3.02 -0.08
CA LYS A 110 14.48 -3.16 1.15
C LYS A 110 13.97 -4.26 2.09
N LEU A 111 12.66 -4.49 2.14
CA LEU A 111 12.05 -5.59 2.90
C LEU A 111 12.19 -6.97 2.20
N GLY A 112 12.80 -7.02 1.01
CA GLY A 112 13.02 -8.22 0.21
C GLY A 112 11.82 -8.60 -0.66
N GLY A 113 10.99 -7.62 -1.01
CA GLY A 113 9.92 -7.75 -2.00
C GLY A 113 10.49 -7.80 -3.42
N ARG A 114 9.96 -8.72 -4.23
CA ARG A 114 10.22 -8.79 -5.67
C ARG A 114 8.89 -8.55 -6.38
N PHE A 115 8.90 -7.58 -7.29
CA PHE A 115 7.75 -7.17 -8.10
C PHE A 115 8.27 -6.51 -9.37
#